data_AF-W9H1F8-F1
#
_entry.id   AF-W9H1F8-F1
#
_cell.length_a   1.000
_cell.length_b   1.000
_cell.length_c   1.000
_cell.angle_alpha   90.00
_cell.angle_beta   90.00
_cell.angle_gamma   90.00
#
_symmetry.space_group_name_H-M   'P 1'
#
loop_
_entity.id
_entity.type
_entity.pdbx_description
1 polymer ?
#
loop_
_entity_poly.entity_id
_entity_poly.type
_entity_poly.pdbx_seq_one_letter_code
_entity_poly.pdbx_strand_id
1 'polypeptide(L)'
;MDMKLMTETPYQDAAKTTPASGVVVVLRFEGPSFVNHELSLRYLRELEQFGEALGELASYLWLKDNPDRRKRPKGLLSAMDLKLGRITRNCVTVELTSPCQAGQMPLPLIGDEMRKAAIRTCEIFNALDTSVERLPDASFDALTKFAHFGTRFDHGDTVTVQVKGDTSARYDGAKRLRLERALREIEVEDFEVLASIPDFEGSKGYFGFETVDGRVTRAPLPSHGDAAAILARVLSKPDEFCARIFGKAEVSRVTGKIIKILSIGKVVECPASHLSGDPEEPPIWGTLPIPGEGVDAKIDKALVNLIMSYEEQLYRDAM
;
A
#
# COMPACT_ATOMS: atom_id res chain seq x y z
N MET A 1 50.21 -28.23 -26.76
CA MET A 1 49.59 -28.17 -25.42
C MET A 1 48.24 -27.47 -25.60
N ASP A 2 47.21 -28.25 -25.91
CA ASP A 2 45.87 -27.75 -26.17
C ASP A 2 45.09 -27.60 -24.85
N MET A 3 44.80 -26.36 -24.48
CA MET A 3 43.84 -26.03 -23.43
C MET A 3 42.43 -26.27 -23.99
N LYS A 4 41.87 -27.45 -23.70
CA LYS A 4 40.44 -27.70 -23.84
C LYS A 4 39.68 -26.77 -22.89
N LEU A 5 39.08 -25.72 -23.44
CA LEU A 5 38.00 -24.96 -22.82
C LEU A 5 36.88 -25.94 -22.44
N MET A 6 36.71 -26.18 -21.14
CA MET A 6 35.50 -26.80 -20.61
C MET A 6 34.35 -25.82 -20.85
N THR A 7 33.60 -26.06 -21.91
CA THR A 7 32.28 -25.47 -22.09
C THR A 7 31.39 -26.03 -20.98
N GLU A 8 31.03 -25.17 -20.03
CA GLU A 8 30.00 -25.47 -19.03
C GLU A 8 28.72 -25.86 -19.77
N THR A 9 28.33 -27.12 -19.65
CA THR A 9 27.01 -27.59 -20.05
C THR A 9 25.96 -26.76 -19.29
N PRO A 10 24.96 -26.15 -19.96
CA PRO A 10 23.86 -25.53 -19.25
C PRO A 10 23.19 -26.61 -18.39
N TYR A 11 23.11 -26.37 -17.08
CA TYR A 11 22.48 -27.26 -16.12
C TYR A 11 20.97 -27.32 -16.41
N GLN A 12 20.58 -28.19 -17.34
CA GLN A 12 19.22 -28.64 -17.54
C GLN A 12 18.94 -29.79 -16.58
N ASP A 13 18.67 -29.46 -15.32
CA ASP A 13 17.94 -30.38 -14.46
C ASP A 13 16.97 -29.60 -13.56
N ALA A 14 16.05 -28.90 -14.21
CA ALA A 14 14.80 -28.49 -13.60
C ALA A 14 13.90 -29.73 -13.47
N ALA A 15 14.25 -30.63 -12.55
CA ALA A 15 13.30 -31.59 -12.04
C ALA A 15 12.08 -30.78 -11.57
N LYS A 16 10.96 -30.92 -12.29
CA LYS A 16 9.65 -30.38 -11.89
C LYS A 16 9.25 -31.06 -10.58
N THR A 17 9.79 -30.58 -9.46
CA THR A 17 9.26 -30.93 -8.15
C THR A 17 7.89 -30.31 -8.07
N THR A 18 6.87 -31.16 -8.17
CA THR A 18 5.49 -30.76 -7.88
C THR A 18 5.46 -30.32 -6.41
N PRO A 19 5.28 -29.02 -6.12
CA PRO A 19 5.30 -28.54 -4.75
C PRO A 19 4.10 -29.10 -4.00
N ALA A 20 4.26 -29.31 -2.70
CA ALA A 20 3.25 -29.87 -1.80
C ALA A 20 1.90 -29.12 -1.92
N SER A 21 0.81 -29.80 -1.56
CA SER A 21 -0.51 -29.16 -1.48
C SER A 21 -0.45 -27.97 -0.51
N GLY A 22 -0.86 -26.76 -0.95
CA GLY A 22 -0.87 -25.53 -0.14
C GLY A 22 0.30 -24.56 -0.35
N VAL A 23 1.27 -24.87 -1.22
CA VAL A 23 2.33 -23.92 -1.61
C VAL A 23 1.78 -22.88 -2.59
N VAL A 24 1.88 -21.60 -2.22
CA VAL A 24 1.42 -20.47 -3.04
C VAL A 24 2.57 -19.87 -3.84
N VAL A 25 3.72 -19.69 -3.19
CA VAL A 25 4.91 -19.05 -3.77
C VAL A 25 6.14 -19.89 -3.50
N VAL A 26 7.01 -19.98 -4.49
CA VAL A 26 8.36 -20.54 -4.38
C VAL A 26 9.35 -19.41 -4.62
N LEU A 27 10.20 -19.13 -3.63
CA LEU A 27 11.32 -18.20 -3.76
C LEU A 27 12.59 -19.01 -4.02
N ARG A 28 13.30 -18.66 -5.08
CA ARG A 28 14.58 -19.27 -5.45
C ARG A 28 15.67 -18.23 -5.38
N PHE A 29 16.51 -18.30 -4.36
CA PHE A 29 17.65 -17.43 -4.17
C PHE A 29 18.86 -17.99 -4.92
N GLU A 30 19.55 -17.15 -5.68
CA GLU A 30 20.72 -17.50 -6.49
C GLU A 30 21.76 -16.38 -6.44
N GLY A 31 23.04 -16.73 -6.52
CA GLY A 31 24.12 -15.75 -6.52
C GLY A 31 25.35 -16.17 -5.72
N PRO A 32 26.38 -15.32 -5.65
CA PRO A 32 27.64 -15.59 -4.95
C PRO A 32 27.46 -15.99 -3.49
N SER A 33 26.45 -15.42 -2.82
CA SER A 33 26.18 -15.69 -1.40
C SER A 33 25.64 -17.10 -1.12
N PHE A 34 25.25 -17.84 -2.16
CA PHE A 34 24.63 -19.16 -2.04
C PHE A 34 25.53 -20.29 -2.53
N VAL A 35 26.77 -19.99 -2.99
CA VAL A 35 27.69 -20.93 -3.66
C VAL A 35 28.01 -22.17 -2.81
N ASN A 36 28.05 -22.03 -1.49
CA ASN A 36 28.31 -23.14 -0.58
C ASN A 36 27.05 -23.88 -0.13
N HIS A 37 25.92 -23.68 -0.81
CA HIS A 37 24.63 -24.25 -0.38
C HIS A 37 24.21 -23.78 1.02
N GLU A 38 24.56 -22.55 1.37
CA GLU A 38 24.29 -21.98 2.69
C GLU A 38 23.31 -20.81 2.54
N LEU A 39 22.34 -20.73 3.45
CA LEU A 39 21.53 -19.54 3.63
C LEU A 39 22.03 -18.83 4.89
N SER A 40 22.76 -17.73 4.71
CA SER A 40 23.16 -16.91 5.86
C SER A 40 21.92 -16.43 6.63
N LEU A 41 22.00 -16.43 7.96
CA LEU A 41 20.90 -15.98 8.83
C LEU A 41 20.43 -14.56 8.51
N ARG A 42 21.27 -13.74 7.88
CA ARG A 42 20.89 -12.40 7.39
C ARG A 42 19.72 -12.44 6.39
N TYR A 43 19.60 -13.48 5.57
CA TYR A 43 18.53 -13.63 4.59
C TYR A 43 17.20 -14.07 5.20
N LEU A 44 17.18 -14.58 6.44
CA LEU A 44 15.92 -14.87 7.12
C LEU A 44 15.08 -13.60 7.31
N ARG A 45 15.74 -12.45 7.54
CA ARG A 45 15.06 -11.14 7.59
C ARG A 45 14.53 -10.70 6.23
N GLU A 46 15.13 -11.15 5.13
CA GLU A 46 14.59 -10.89 3.78
C GLU A 46 13.32 -11.70 3.52
N LEU A 47 13.26 -12.93 4.03
CA LEU A 47 12.05 -13.75 3.96
C LEU A 47 10.90 -13.14 4.74
N GLU A 48 11.17 -12.68 5.97
CA GLU A 48 10.20 -11.95 6.78
C GLU A 48 9.71 -10.69 6.05
N GLN A 49 10.63 -9.88 5.52
CA GLN A 49 10.30 -8.67 4.77
C GLN A 49 9.43 -8.97 3.54
N PHE A 50 9.72 -10.05 2.80
CA PHE A 50 8.91 -10.50 1.68
C PHE A 50 7.50 -10.94 2.13
N GLY A 51 7.41 -11.71 3.22
CA GLY A 51 6.13 -12.14 3.79
C GLY A 51 5.25 -10.96 4.19
N GLU A 52 5.83 -9.95 4.86
CA GLU A 52 5.11 -8.72 5.20
C GLU A 52 4.65 -7.95 3.96
N ALA A 53 5.50 -7.80 2.95
CA ALA A 53 5.15 -7.10 1.71
C ALA A 53 4.00 -7.80 0.98
N LEU A 54 4.06 -9.12 0.89
CA LEU A 54 3.02 -9.94 0.29
C LEU A 54 1.70 -9.86 1.07
N GLY A 55 1.76 -9.85 2.39
CA GLY A 55 0.58 -9.72 3.24
C GLY A 55 -0.06 -8.34 3.23
N GLU A 56 0.72 -7.29 3.10
CA GLU A 56 0.19 -5.95 2.88
C GLU A 56 -0.49 -5.85 1.51
N LEU A 57 0.10 -6.44 0.48
CA LEU A 57 -0.49 -6.51 -0.85
C LEU A 57 -1.79 -7.34 -0.87
N ALA A 58 -1.82 -8.49 -0.21
CA ALA A 58 -3.03 -9.30 -0.08
C ALA A 58 -4.14 -8.56 0.68
N SER A 59 -3.79 -7.83 1.74
CA SER A 59 -4.73 -7.00 2.49
C SER A 59 -5.32 -5.91 1.60
N TYR A 60 -4.48 -5.26 0.80
CA TYR A 60 -4.90 -4.23 -0.14
C TYR A 60 -5.88 -4.77 -1.19
N LEU A 61 -5.54 -5.90 -1.83
CA LEU A 61 -6.40 -6.52 -2.85
C LEU A 61 -7.74 -6.97 -2.25
N TRP A 62 -7.74 -7.54 -1.05
CA TRP A 62 -8.98 -7.93 -0.37
C TRP A 62 -9.88 -6.72 -0.07
N LEU A 63 -9.32 -5.62 0.44
CA LEU A 63 -10.11 -4.41 0.73
C LEU A 63 -10.66 -3.79 -0.55
N LYS A 64 -9.93 -3.89 -1.66
CA LYS A 64 -10.39 -3.45 -2.96
C LYS A 64 -11.58 -4.27 -3.46
N ASP A 65 -11.55 -5.58 -3.26
CA ASP A 65 -12.63 -6.50 -3.64
C ASP A 65 -13.82 -6.46 -2.66
N ASN A 66 -13.67 -5.84 -1.47
CA ASN A 66 -14.67 -5.74 -0.41
C ASN A 66 -14.81 -4.30 0.11
N PRO A 67 -15.32 -3.36 -0.70
CA PRO A 67 -15.34 -1.93 -0.37
C PRO A 67 -16.24 -1.58 0.82
N ASP A 68 -17.21 -2.43 1.17
CA ASP A 68 -18.07 -2.30 2.34
C ASP A 68 -17.33 -2.57 3.66
N ARG A 69 -16.14 -3.19 3.60
CA ARG A 69 -15.36 -3.60 4.76
C ARG A 69 -14.29 -2.57 5.10
N ARG A 70 -14.43 -1.95 6.28
CA ARG A 70 -13.45 -0.98 6.81
C ARG A 70 -12.17 -1.62 7.38
N LYS A 71 -12.17 -2.92 7.69
CA LYS A 71 -11.05 -3.61 8.34
C LYS A 71 -10.66 -4.87 7.60
N ARG A 72 -9.35 -5.10 7.49
CA ARG A 72 -8.79 -6.36 6.98
C ARG A 72 -9.23 -7.56 7.83
N PRO A 73 -9.30 -8.77 7.25
CA PRO A 73 -9.63 -9.96 8.01
C PRO A 73 -8.61 -10.17 9.14
N LYS A 74 -9.12 -10.40 10.36
CA LYS A 74 -8.25 -10.78 11.47
C LYS A 74 -7.53 -12.08 11.11
N GLY A 75 -6.20 -12.05 11.23
CA GLY A 75 -5.36 -13.21 10.99
C GLY A 75 -4.94 -13.46 9.54
N LEU A 76 -5.19 -12.54 8.61
CA LEU A 76 -4.69 -12.64 7.22
C LEU A 76 -3.16 -12.81 7.17
N LEU A 77 -2.43 -12.01 7.96
CA LEU A 77 -0.97 -12.10 8.07
C LEU A 77 -0.52 -13.34 8.85
N SER A 78 -1.26 -13.72 9.91
CA SER A 78 -0.90 -14.90 10.72
C SER A 78 -1.20 -16.22 10.02
N ALA A 79 -1.96 -16.20 8.93
CA ALA A 79 -2.20 -17.34 8.06
C ALA A 79 -1.09 -17.54 7.01
N MET A 80 0.06 -16.88 7.16
CA MET A 80 1.23 -17.12 6.31
C MET A 80 2.28 -17.89 7.08
N ASP A 81 2.78 -18.98 6.49
CA ASP A 81 3.88 -19.74 7.03
C ASP A 81 4.96 -19.92 5.97
N LEU A 82 6.09 -19.25 6.19
CA LEU A 82 7.28 -19.33 5.34
C LEU A 82 8.14 -20.50 5.81
N LYS A 83 8.27 -21.53 4.98
CA LYS A 83 9.07 -22.71 5.29
C LYS A 83 10.26 -22.80 4.35
N LEU A 84 11.44 -23.05 4.92
CA LEU A 84 12.60 -23.47 4.12
C LEU A 84 12.26 -24.82 3.49
N GLY A 85 12.12 -24.86 2.17
CA GLY A 85 11.71 -26.05 1.44
C GLY A 85 12.91 -26.94 1.11
N ARG A 86 13.85 -26.41 0.31
CA ARG A 86 15.00 -27.17 -0.18
C ARG A 86 16.22 -26.27 -0.33
N ILE A 87 17.40 -26.82 -0.02
CA ILE A 87 18.68 -26.16 -0.30
C ILE A 87 19.42 -27.03 -1.33
N THR A 88 19.81 -26.46 -2.46
CA THR A 88 20.54 -27.11 -3.56
C THR A 88 21.79 -26.29 -3.92
N ARG A 89 22.57 -26.75 -4.92
CA ARG A 89 23.83 -26.10 -5.32
C ARG A 89 23.59 -24.70 -5.81
N ASN A 90 24.17 -23.73 -5.12
CA ASN A 90 24.09 -22.31 -5.43
C ASN A 90 22.66 -21.76 -5.36
N CYS A 91 21.75 -22.48 -4.70
CA CYS A 91 20.32 -22.19 -4.75
C CYS A 91 19.61 -22.57 -3.46
N VAL A 92 18.88 -21.63 -2.87
CA VAL A 92 17.99 -21.90 -1.73
C VAL A 92 16.56 -21.69 -2.17
N THR A 93 15.73 -22.71 -2.00
CA THR A 93 14.30 -22.70 -2.29
C THR A 93 13.52 -22.57 -1.00
N VAL A 94 12.76 -21.49 -0.88
CA VAL A 94 11.84 -21.23 0.23
C VAL A 94 10.43 -21.32 -0.30
N GLU A 95 9.58 -22.07 0.39
CA GLU A 95 8.19 -22.26 0.02
C GLU A 95 7.32 -21.46 1.00
N LEU A 96 6.51 -20.54 0.46
CA LEU A 96 5.45 -19.91 1.23
C LEU A 96 4.22 -20.82 1.15
N THR A 97 3.85 -21.34 2.31
CA THR A 97 2.65 -22.16 2.48
C THR A 97 1.57 -21.35 3.16
N SER A 98 0.34 -21.50 2.69
CA SER A 98 -0.83 -21.09 3.46
C SER A 98 -1.27 -22.30 4.27
N PRO A 99 -1.05 -22.34 5.60
CA PRO A 99 -1.48 -23.46 6.41
C PRO A 99 -3.00 -23.43 6.52
N CYS A 100 -3.67 -24.17 5.64
CA CYS A 100 -4.95 -24.75 6.00
C CYS A 100 -4.62 -25.89 6.97
N GLN A 101 -4.53 -25.61 8.28
CA GLN A 101 -4.36 -26.68 9.26
C GLN A 101 -5.57 -27.61 9.16
N ALA A 102 -5.34 -28.91 8.93
CA ALA A 102 -6.39 -29.91 8.96
C ALA A 102 -7.07 -29.88 10.35
N GLY A 103 -8.35 -29.49 10.40
CA GLY A 103 -9.13 -29.39 11.63
C GLY A 103 -9.36 -27.97 12.16
N GLN A 104 -8.68 -26.94 11.62
CA GLN A 104 -9.13 -25.56 11.78
C GLN A 104 -10.15 -25.25 10.69
N MET A 105 -11.27 -24.64 11.07
CA MET A 105 -12.25 -24.15 10.11
C MET A 105 -11.48 -23.25 9.13
N PRO A 106 -11.49 -23.53 7.81
CA PRO A 106 -10.79 -22.67 6.85
C PRO A 106 -11.27 -21.26 7.12
N LEU A 107 -10.37 -20.31 7.39
CA LEU A 107 -10.75 -18.92 7.60
C LEU A 107 -11.62 -18.54 6.40
N PRO A 108 -12.95 -18.39 6.55
CA PRO A 108 -13.86 -18.42 5.40
C PRO A 108 -13.70 -17.20 4.47
N LEU A 109 -12.79 -16.29 4.84
CA LEU A 109 -12.57 -14.99 4.22
C LEU A 109 -11.17 -14.81 3.60
N ILE A 110 -10.23 -15.74 3.79
CA ILE A 110 -8.93 -15.68 3.10
C ILE A 110 -9.06 -16.56 1.85
N GLY A 111 -9.65 -15.99 0.79
CA GLY A 111 -9.75 -16.65 -0.51
C GLY A 111 -8.39 -16.78 -1.22
N ASP A 112 -8.40 -16.80 -2.55
CA ASP A 112 -7.20 -16.78 -3.40
C ASP A 112 -6.38 -15.48 -3.31
N GLU A 113 -6.65 -14.59 -2.34
CA GLU A 113 -5.97 -13.29 -2.19
C GLU A 113 -4.46 -13.41 -2.08
N MET A 114 -3.97 -14.46 -1.41
CA MET A 114 -2.55 -14.74 -1.34
C MET A 114 -1.96 -15.08 -2.70
N ARG A 115 -2.69 -15.86 -3.49
CA ARG A 115 -2.31 -16.19 -4.85
C ARG A 115 -2.35 -14.94 -5.74
N LYS A 116 -3.42 -14.14 -5.65
CA LYS A 116 -3.55 -12.86 -6.37
C LYS A 116 -2.40 -11.91 -6.02
N ALA A 117 -2.06 -11.78 -4.74
CA ALA A 117 -0.95 -10.96 -4.29
C ALA A 117 0.40 -11.48 -4.82
N ALA A 118 0.59 -12.79 -4.87
CA ALA A 118 1.80 -13.38 -5.44
C ALA A 118 1.93 -13.14 -6.94
N ILE A 119 0.83 -13.29 -7.69
CA ILE A 119 0.77 -12.97 -9.12
C ILE A 119 1.10 -11.49 -9.32
N ARG A 120 0.44 -10.60 -8.55
CA ARG A 120 0.67 -9.16 -8.59
C ARG A 120 2.11 -8.78 -8.23
N THR A 121 2.74 -9.50 -7.30
CA THR A 121 4.18 -9.35 -6.97
C THR A 121 5.04 -9.64 -8.19
N CYS A 122 4.78 -10.74 -8.90
CA CYS A 122 5.51 -11.05 -10.13
C CYS A 122 5.28 -9.99 -11.21
N GLU A 123 4.05 -9.50 -11.38
CA GLU A 123 3.75 -8.42 -12.32
C GLU A 123 4.54 -7.15 -11.97
N ILE A 124 4.60 -6.75 -10.70
CA ILE A 124 5.38 -5.59 -10.23
C ILE A 124 6.85 -5.78 -10.56
N PHE A 125 7.43 -6.93 -10.20
CA PHE A 125 8.85 -7.20 -10.42
C PHE A 125 9.21 -7.26 -11.90
N ASN A 126 8.31 -7.74 -12.76
CA ASN A 126 8.50 -7.72 -14.21
C ASN A 126 8.34 -6.30 -14.80
N ALA A 127 7.42 -5.49 -14.27
CA ALA A 127 7.27 -4.10 -14.69
C ALA A 127 8.54 -3.26 -14.43
N LEU A 128 9.29 -3.57 -13.35
CA LEU A 128 10.57 -2.92 -13.05
C LEU A 128 11.67 -3.12 -14.12
N ASP A 129 11.50 -4.07 -15.05
CA ASP A 129 12.39 -4.22 -16.20
C ASP A 129 12.08 -3.23 -17.33
N THR A 130 10.83 -2.81 -17.47
CA THR A 130 10.34 -2.08 -18.65
C THR A 130 9.94 -0.64 -18.32
N SER A 131 9.15 -0.43 -17.27
CA SER A 131 8.71 0.90 -16.86
C SER A 131 8.35 0.95 -15.37
N VAL A 132 8.90 1.95 -14.69
CA VAL A 132 8.55 2.28 -13.30
C VAL A 132 7.41 3.30 -13.18
N GLU A 133 7.00 3.92 -14.29
CA GLU A 133 6.04 5.03 -14.27
C GLU A 133 4.62 4.56 -13.98
N ARG A 134 4.30 3.30 -14.27
CA ARG A 134 3.00 2.69 -13.96
C ARG A 134 3.21 1.26 -13.50
N LEU A 135 3.46 1.10 -12.20
CA LEU A 135 3.48 -0.23 -11.61
C LEU A 135 2.06 -0.81 -11.59
N PRO A 136 1.93 -2.13 -11.66
CA PRO A 136 0.67 -2.81 -11.40
C PRO A 136 0.07 -2.36 -10.07
N ASP A 137 -1.25 -2.30 -10.03
CA ASP A 137 -1.98 -1.74 -8.89
C ASP A 137 -1.62 -2.46 -7.57
N ALA A 138 -1.15 -1.66 -6.61
CA ALA A 138 -0.64 -2.05 -5.30
C ALA A 138 -0.78 -0.91 -4.28
N SER A 139 -0.71 -1.23 -2.99
CA SER A 139 -0.60 -0.20 -1.94
C SER A 139 0.82 0.38 -1.90
N PHE A 140 0.92 1.67 -1.55
CA PHE A 140 2.21 2.32 -1.34
C PHE A 140 3.02 1.61 -0.24
N ASP A 141 2.35 1.14 0.81
CA ASP A 141 2.97 0.39 1.90
C ASP A 141 3.55 -0.94 1.44
N ALA A 142 2.82 -1.70 0.60
CA ALA A 142 3.34 -2.94 0.02
C ALA A 142 4.57 -2.67 -0.87
N LEU A 143 4.51 -1.65 -1.73
CA LEU A 143 5.64 -1.27 -2.59
C LEU A 143 6.85 -0.82 -1.77
N THR A 144 6.64 -0.06 -0.69
CA THR A 144 7.71 0.36 0.23
C THR A 144 8.36 -0.84 0.90
N LYS A 145 7.56 -1.82 1.36
CA LYS A 145 8.10 -3.08 1.90
C LYS A 145 8.86 -3.88 0.85
N PHE A 146 8.41 -3.91 -0.41
CA PHE A 146 9.18 -4.51 -1.51
C PHE A 146 10.48 -3.76 -1.80
N ALA A 147 10.53 -2.43 -1.68
CA ALA A 147 11.77 -1.66 -1.83
C ALA A 147 12.80 -1.95 -0.71
N HIS A 148 12.33 -2.39 0.46
CA HIS A 148 13.18 -2.88 1.55
C HIS A 148 13.60 -4.34 1.39
N PHE A 149 12.81 -5.14 0.66
CA PHE A 149 13.21 -6.49 0.28
C PHE A 149 14.41 -6.43 -0.69
N GLY A 150 15.40 -7.28 -0.46
CA GLY A 150 16.66 -7.31 -1.18
C GLY A 150 17.72 -6.34 -0.64
N THR A 151 17.48 -5.67 0.49
CA THR A 151 18.48 -4.74 1.08
C THR A 151 19.75 -5.45 1.55
N ARG A 152 19.65 -6.75 1.88
CA ARG A 152 20.79 -7.60 2.26
C ARG A 152 21.34 -8.47 1.12
N PHE A 153 20.91 -8.22 -0.11
CA PHE A 153 21.46 -8.93 -1.27
C PHE A 153 22.84 -8.37 -1.58
N ASP A 154 23.84 -9.26 -1.69
CA ASP A 154 25.16 -8.87 -2.16
C ASP A 154 25.14 -8.70 -3.68
N HIS A 155 26.24 -8.16 -4.23
CA HIS A 155 26.35 -7.95 -5.66
C HIS A 155 26.22 -9.27 -6.43
N GLY A 156 25.22 -9.36 -7.32
CA GLY A 156 24.95 -10.54 -8.13
C GLY A 156 23.99 -11.54 -7.48
N ASP A 157 23.56 -11.30 -6.24
CA ASP A 157 22.47 -12.05 -5.63
C ASP A 157 21.13 -11.65 -6.26
N THR A 158 20.33 -12.64 -6.57
CA THR A 158 18.99 -12.49 -7.14
C THR A 158 18.03 -13.48 -6.51
N VAL A 159 16.75 -13.14 -6.52
CA VAL A 159 15.67 -14.03 -6.11
C VAL A 159 14.68 -14.16 -7.25
N THR A 160 14.29 -15.38 -7.58
CA THR A 160 13.18 -15.64 -8.50
C THR A 160 11.96 -16.00 -7.66
N VAL A 161 10.90 -15.22 -7.83
CA VAL A 161 9.58 -15.51 -7.28
C VAL A 161 8.83 -16.32 -8.32
N GLN A 162 8.28 -17.47 -7.94
CA GLN A 162 7.50 -18.33 -8.82
C GLN A 162 6.15 -18.64 -8.18
N VAL A 163 5.07 -18.34 -8.88
CA VAL A 163 3.70 -18.72 -8.52
C VAL A 163 3.36 -20.03 -9.20
N LYS A 164 2.84 -21.01 -8.46
CA LYS A 164 2.60 -22.36 -8.97
C LYS A 164 1.62 -22.34 -10.16
N GLY A 165 2.13 -22.65 -11.35
CA GLY A 165 1.34 -22.81 -12.58
C GLY A 165 0.97 -21.51 -13.29
N ASP A 166 1.46 -20.36 -12.83
CA ASP A 166 1.15 -19.05 -13.44
C ASP A 166 2.42 -18.38 -13.98
N THR A 167 3.08 -17.58 -13.15
CA THR A 167 4.10 -16.62 -13.57
C THR A 167 5.32 -16.67 -12.66
N SER A 168 6.46 -16.21 -13.18
CA SER A 168 7.68 -16.01 -12.41
C SER A 168 8.27 -14.63 -12.68
N ALA A 169 8.93 -14.06 -11.68
CA ALA A 169 9.65 -12.82 -11.82
C ALA A 169 10.98 -12.88 -11.07
N ARG A 170 12.03 -12.35 -11.71
CA ARG A 170 13.33 -12.18 -11.07
C ARG A 170 13.40 -10.82 -10.38
N TYR A 171 13.98 -10.77 -9.19
CA TYR A 171 14.20 -9.57 -8.42
C TYR A 171 15.65 -9.52 -7.91
N ASP A 172 16.26 -8.35 -7.97
CA ASP A 172 17.67 -8.14 -7.63
C ASP A 172 17.89 -6.74 -7.06
N GLY A 173 19.13 -6.46 -6.65
CA GLY A 173 19.49 -5.15 -6.11
C GLY A 173 19.25 -3.98 -7.08
N ALA A 174 19.31 -4.21 -8.39
CA ALA A 174 19.07 -3.16 -9.39
C ALA A 174 17.58 -2.83 -9.47
N LYS A 175 16.70 -3.83 -9.52
CA LYS A 175 15.23 -3.65 -9.45
C LYS A 175 14.80 -3.00 -8.14
N ARG A 176 15.42 -3.39 -7.02
CA ARG A 176 15.20 -2.74 -5.72
C ARG A 176 15.48 -1.24 -5.78
N LEU A 177 16.65 -0.85 -6.29
CA LEU A 177 17.03 0.55 -6.42
C LEU A 177 16.11 1.33 -7.38
N ARG A 178 15.63 0.68 -8.45
CA ARG A 178 14.64 1.28 -9.36
C ARG A 178 13.31 1.55 -8.64
N LEU A 179 12.79 0.56 -7.91
CA LEU A 179 11.56 0.69 -7.14
C LEU A 179 11.70 1.77 -6.06
N GLU A 180 12.81 1.75 -5.32
CA GLU A 180 13.09 2.76 -4.28
C GLU A 180 13.16 4.17 -4.86
N ARG A 181 13.80 4.36 -6.01
CA ARG A 181 13.84 5.65 -6.70
C ARG A 181 12.45 6.09 -7.13
N ALA A 182 11.68 5.20 -7.74
CA ALA A 182 10.34 5.49 -8.21
C ALA A 182 9.41 5.90 -7.07
N LEU A 183 9.52 5.28 -5.90
CA LEU A 183 8.74 5.65 -4.71
C LEU A 183 9.10 7.03 -4.13
N ARG A 184 10.29 7.57 -4.46
CA ARG A 184 10.69 8.94 -4.09
C ARG A 184 10.24 9.99 -5.11
N GLU A 185 9.76 9.57 -6.28
CA GLU A 185 9.21 10.48 -7.28
C GLU A 185 7.82 10.93 -6.82
N ILE A 186 7.77 12.17 -6.37
CA ILE A 186 6.57 12.84 -5.89
C ILE A 186 6.24 13.96 -6.88
N GLU A 187 4.99 14.00 -7.31
CA GLU A 187 4.45 15.09 -8.11
C GLU A 187 3.47 15.90 -7.26
N VAL A 188 3.32 17.19 -7.57
CA VAL A 188 2.32 18.03 -6.92
C VAL A 188 1.14 18.17 -7.87
N GLU A 189 0.01 17.59 -7.48
CA GLU A 189 -1.22 17.63 -8.26
C GLU A 189 -2.33 18.35 -7.50
N ASP A 190 -3.28 18.90 -8.27
CA ASP A 190 -4.54 19.37 -7.74
C ASP A 190 -5.40 18.14 -7.40
N PHE A 191 -6.07 18.17 -6.25
CA PHE A 191 -6.99 17.12 -5.85
C PHE A 191 -8.36 17.68 -5.50
N GLU A 192 -9.37 16.83 -5.66
CA GLU A 192 -10.74 17.06 -5.22
C GLU A 192 -11.18 15.83 -4.43
N VAL A 193 -11.81 16.04 -3.27
CA VAL A 193 -12.32 14.96 -2.45
C VAL A 193 -13.62 15.33 -1.76
N LEU A 194 -14.59 14.43 -1.77
CA LEU A 194 -15.80 14.52 -0.97
C LEU A 194 -15.58 13.77 0.35
N ALA A 195 -15.80 14.43 1.48
CA ALA A 195 -15.50 13.87 2.78
C ALA A 195 -16.43 14.39 3.89
N SER A 196 -16.67 13.57 4.91
CA SER A 196 -17.16 14.02 6.20
C SER A 196 -16.01 14.58 7.02
N ILE A 197 -16.29 15.45 7.99
CA ILE A 197 -15.27 16.07 8.84
C ILE A 197 -15.57 15.65 10.27
N PRO A 198 -15.02 14.51 10.74
CA PRO A 198 -15.33 14.00 12.07
C PRO A 198 -14.55 14.72 13.18
N ASP A 199 -13.43 15.36 12.84
CA ASP A 199 -12.51 15.94 13.82
C ASP A 199 -11.81 17.19 13.29
N PHE A 200 -11.54 18.14 14.19
CA PHE A 200 -10.89 19.40 13.89
C PHE A 200 -9.97 19.80 15.03
N GLU A 201 -8.68 19.87 14.73
CA GLU A 201 -7.63 20.15 15.71
C GLU A 201 -6.99 21.51 15.42
N GLY A 202 -7.79 22.57 15.63
CA GLY A 202 -7.43 23.94 15.29
C GLY A 202 -6.12 24.42 15.93
N SER A 203 -5.82 23.96 17.14
CA SER A 203 -4.59 24.29 17.89
C SER A 203 -3.32 23.79 17.22
N LYS A 204 -3.40 22.73 16.40
CA LYS A 204 -2.26 22.18 15.66
C LYS A 204 -2.20 22.65 14.21
N GLY A 205 -3.20 23.41 13.75
CA GLY A 205 -3.27 23.88 12.37
C GLY A 205 -3.66 22.81 11.35
N TYR A 206 -4.35 21.74 11.78
CA TYR A 206 -4.85 20.68 10.90
C TYR A 206 -6.29 20.30 11.22
N PHE A 207 -6.97 19.68 10.27
CA PHE A 207 -8.27 19.03 10.48
C PHE A 207 -8.27 17.61 9.88
N GLY A 208 -9.07 16.73 10.46
CA GLY A 208 -9.28 15.38 9.98
C GLY A 208 -10.54 15.31 9.11
N PHE A 209 -10.49 14.58 8.00
CA PHE A 209 -11.66 14.28 7.20
C PHE A 209 -11.70 12.80 6.85
N GLU A 210 -12.90 12.22 6.81
CA GLU A 210 -13.15 10.84 6.39
C GLU A 210 -13.76 10.85 5.00
N THR A 211 -13.05 10.27 4.05
CA THR A 211 -13.50 10.14 2.65
C THR A 211 -14.61 9.10 2.51
N VAL A 212 -15.27 9.05 1.34
CA VAL A 212 -16.39 8.12 1.07
C VAL A 212 -16.00 6.64 1.28
N ASP A 213 -14.74 6.30 1.06
CA ASP A 213 -14.17 4.97 1.31
C ASP A 213 -13.75 4.74 2.78
N GLY A 214 -14.15 5.62 3.70
CA GLY A 214 -13.95 5.49 5.14
C GLY A 214 -12.54 5.83 5.63
N ARG A 215 -11.73 6.52 4.82
CA ARG A 215 -10.33 6.81 5.14
C ARG A 215 -10.19 8.14 5.84
N VAL A 216 -9.61 8.12 7.03
CA VAL A 216 -9.33 9.32 7.80
C VAL A 216 -7.99 9.91 7.34
N THR A 217 -8.04 11.11 6.76
CA THR A 217 -6.88 11.87 6.29
C THR A 217 -6.79 13.19 7.04
N ARG A 218 -5.57 13.73 7.17
CA ARG A 218 -5.35 15.06 7.76
C ARG A 218 -4.91 16.05 6.69
N ALA A 219 -5.49 17.25 6.73
CA ALA A 219 -5.09 18.37 5.90
C ALA A 219 -4.75 19.60 6.77
N PRO A 220 -3.83 20.46 6.33
CA PRO A 220 -3.61 21.75 6.96
C PRO A 220 -4.89 22.57 6.89
N LEU A 221 -5.10 23.44 7.88
CA LEU A 221 -6.21 24.39 7.83
C LEU A 221 -6.10 25.27 6.57
N PRO A 222 -7.23 25.62 5.94
CA PRO A 222 -7.22 26.57 4.84
C PRO A 222 -6.64 27.91 5.31
N SER A 223 -5.64 28.43 4.60
CA SER A 223 -4.96 29.67 4.98
C SER A 223 -5.76 30.94 4.64
N HIS A 224 -6.75 30.84 3.75
CA HIS A 224 -7.48 31.98 3.20
C HIS A 224 -8.95 31.67 2.88
N GLY A 225 -9.78 32.72 2.91
CA GLY A 225 -11.17 32.72 2.43
C GLY A 225 -12.19 32.12 3.39
N ASP A 226 -13.39 31.88 2.86
CA ASP A 226 -14.56 31.36 3.60
C ASP A 226 -14.43 29.87 3.98
N ALA A 227 -13.35 29.21 3.54
CA ALA A 227 -13.15 27.78 3.72
C ALA A 227 -13.16 27.37 5.21
N ALA A 228 -12.55 28.15 6.10
CA ALA A 228 -12.59 27.87 7.54
C ALA A 228 -14.01 27.96 8.12
N ALA A 229 -14.80 28.95 7.68
CA ALA A 229 -16.20 29.11 8.10
C ALA A 229 -17.08 27.96 7.57
N ILE A 230 -16.83 27.49 6.34
CA ILE A 230 -17.52 26.33 5.78
C ILE A 230 -17.18 25.06 6.57
N LEU A 231 -15.90 24.82 6.87
CA LEU A 231 -15.49 23.68 7.68
C LEU A 231 -16.20 23.69 9.05
N ALA A 232 -16.26 24.85 9.70
CA ALA A 232 -16.97 25.03 10.97
C ALA A 232 -18.48 24.71 10.87
N ARG A 233 -19.14 25.11 9.78
CA ARG A 233 -20.56 24.76 9.55
C ARG A 233 -20.75 23.27 9.34
N VAL A 234 -19.93 22.64 8.51
CA VAL A 234 -20.00 21.19 8.27
C VAL A 234 -19.77 20.42 9.59
N LEU A 235 -18.79 20.84 10.39
CA LEU A 235 -18.53 20.28 11.72
C LEU A 235 -19.69 20.47 12.71
N SER A 236 -20.42 21.58 12.62
CA SER A 236 -21.55 21.86 13.52
C SER A 236 -22.76 20.97 13.26
N LYS A 237 -22.87 20.42 12.04
CA LYS A 237 -24.03 19.66 11.54
C LYS A 237 -23.59 18.50 10.62
N PRO A 238 -22.85 17.52 11.16
CA PRO A 238 -22.26 16.45 10.36
C PRO A 238 -23.30 15.53 9.70
N ASP A 239 -24.52 15.46 10.24
CA ASP A 239 -25.61 14.68 9.67
C ASP A 239 -26.33 15.39 8.50
N GLU A 240 -26.19 16.71 8.39
CA GLU A 240 -26.82 17.52 7.33
C GLU A 240 -25.85 17.80 6.19
N PHE A 241 -24.56 17.97 6.50
CA PHE A 241 -23.56 18.44 5.56
C PHE A 241 -22.30 17.57 5.49
N CYS A 242 -21.72 17.54 4.31
CA CYS A 242 -20.37 17.09 4.04
C CYS A 242 -19.57 18.20 3.34
N ALA A 243 -18.27 18.00 3.17
CA ALA A 243 -17.40 18.94 2.51
C ALA A 243 -16.81 18.35 1.23
N ARG A 244 -16.88 19.12 0.15
CA ARG A 244 -16.08 18.90 -1.06
C ARG A 244 -14.85 19.79 -1.00
N ILE A 245 -13.69 19.18 -0.85
CA ILE A 245 -12.42 19.82 -0.55
C ILE A 245 -11.55 19.80 -1.81
N PHE A 246 -11.02 20.95 -2.17
CA PHE A 246 -10.10 21.14 -3.29
C PHE A 246 -8.76 21.66 -2.76
N GLY A 247 -7.66 21.16 -3.29
CA GLY A 247 -6.35 21.61 -2.85
C GLY A 247 -5.22 21.07 -3.70
N LYS A 248 -4.00 21.20 -3.16
CA LYS A 248 -2.79 20.62 -3.72
C LYS A 248 -2.25 19.53 -2.82
N ALA A 249 -1.79 18.45 -3.42
CA ALA A 249 -1.22 17.32 -2.70
C ALA A 249 0.04 16.81 -3.39
N GLU A 250 0.96 16.31 -2.58
CA GLU A 250 2.05 15.44 -3.01
C GLU A 250 1.45 14.07 -3.34
N VAL A 251 1.60 13.66 -4.58
CA VAL A 251 1.09 12.40 -5.13
C VAL A 251 2.28 11.53 -5.53
N SER A 252 2.23 10.25 -5.15
CA SER A 252 3.18 9.25 -5.62
C SER A 252 3.02 9.06 -7.12
N ARG A 253 4.04 9.36 -7.92
CA ARG A 253 4.01 9.19 -9.38
C ARG A 253 3.72 7.74 -9.80
N VAL A 254 4.20 6.80 -8.99
CA VAL A 254 4.07 5.35 -9.21
C VAL A 254 2.65 4.84 -9.01
N THR A 255 1.95 5.38 -8.00
CA THR A 255 0.65 4.85 -7.58
C THR A 255 -0.52 5.79 -7.86
N GLY A 256 -0.26 7.05 -8.19
CA GLY A 256 -1.26 8.11 -8.28
C GLY A 256 -1.90 8.48 -6.93
N LYS A 257 -1.30 8.05 -5.81
CA LYS A 257 -1.89 8.17 -4.48
C LYS A 257 -1.36 9.40 -3.75
N ILE A 258 -2.25 10.15 -3.09
CA ILE A 258 -1.83 11.25 -2.21
C ILE A 258 -1.00 10.68 -1.07
N ILE A 259 0.23 11.18 -0.95
CA ILE A 259 1.14 10.96 0.17
C ILE A 259 0.87 12.02 1.25
N LYS A 260 0.70 13.27 0.83
CA LYS A 260 0.56 14.41 1.75
C LYS A 260 -0.25 15.53 1.12
N ILE A 261 -1.17 16.10 1.88
CA ILE A 261 -1.90 17.30 1.47
C ILE A 261 -1.06 18.54 1.83
N LEU A 262 -0.75 19.35 0.83
CA LEU A 262 0.09 20.55 0.98
C LEU A 262 -0.73 21.78 1.36
N SER A 263 -1.88 21.97 0.73
CA SER A 263 -2.72 23.14 0.95
C SER A 263 -4.16 22.87 0.55
N ILE A 264 -5.10 23.43 1.31
CA ILE A 264 -6.51 23.50 0.92
C ILE A 264 -6.77 24.84 0.25
N GLY A 265 -7.21 24.80 -0.99
CA GLY A 265 -7.53 25.99 -1.78
C GLY A 265 -8.99 26.41 -1.67
N LYS A 266 -9.91 25.44 -1.70
CA LYS A 266 -11.36 25.71 -1.67
C LYS A 266 -12.08 24.59 -0.93
N VAL A 267 -13.09 24.97 -0.15
CA VAL A 267 -14.03 24.03 0.46
C VAL A 267 -15.42 24.43 0.03
N VAL A 268 -16.23 23.46 -0.38
CA VAL A 268 -17.63 23.65 -0.77
C VAL A 268 -18.49 22.77 0.13
N GLU A 269 -19.48 23.40 0.77
CA GLU A 269 -20.50 22.71 1.55
C GLU A 269 -21.39 21.88 0.61
N CYS A 270 -21.65 20.64 0.96
CA CYS A 270 -22.50 19.73 0.20
C CYS A 270 -23.50 19.05 1.14
N PRO A 271 -24.70 18.66 0.68
CA PRO A 271 -25.61 17.84 1.47
C PRO A 271 -24.96 16.50 1.87
N ALA A 272 -25.22 16.01 3.09
CA ALA A 272 -24.70 14.72 3.55
C ALA A 272 -25.13 13.53 2.67
N SER A 273 -26.28 13.64 1.97
CA SER A 273 -26.75 12.65 1.00
C SER A 273 -25.76 12.41 -0.16
N HIS A 274 -24.86 13.35 -0.45
CA HIS A 274 -23.83 13.16 -1.46
C HIS A 274 -22.77 12.11 -1.03
N LEU A 275 -22.61 11.85 0.27
CA LEU A 275 -21.72 10.79 0.77
C LEU A 275 -22.30 9.38 0.58
N SER A 276 -23.63 9.25 0.54
CA SER A 276 -24.29 7.94 0.38
C SER A 276 -24.29 7.39 -1.05
N GLY A 277 -23.91 8.21 -2.04
CA GLY A 277 -23.85 7.86 -3.46
C GLY A 277 -25.21 7.50 -4.04
N ASP A 278 -25.75 8.34 -4.92
CA ASP A 278 -26.77 7.86 -5.87
C ASP A 278 -26.03 7.01 -6.92
N PRO A 279 -26.31 5.71 -7.08
CA PRO A 279 -25.54 4.80 -7.94
C PRO A 279 -25.52 5.19 -9.44
N GLU A 280 -26.31 6.18 -9.85
CA GLU A 280 -26.38 6.67 -11.23
C GLU A 280 -25.41 7.81 -11.56
N GLU A 281 -24.80 8.47 -10.57
CA GLU A 281 -23.75 9.48 -10.84
C GLU A 281 -22.37 8.82 -10.95
N PRO A 282 -21.63 9.00 -12.07
CA PRO A 282 -20.34 8.39 -12.24
C PRO A 282 -19.35 8.92 -11.18
N PRO A 283 -18.62 8.05 -10.46
CA PRO A 283 -17.64 8.49 -9.48
C PRO A 283 -16.51 9.23 -10.18
N ILE A 284 -16.27 10.48 -9.78
CA ILE A 284 -15.27 11.38 -10.40
C ILE A 284 -13.86 11.19 -9.78
N TRP A 285 -13.66 10.21 -8.90
CA TRP A 285 -12.57 10.21 -7.91
C TRP A 285 -11.37 9.29 -8.23
N GLY A 286 -10.16 9.80 -7.97
CA GLY A 286 -8.96 9.00 -7.71
C GLY A 286 -8.95 8.48 -6.26
N THR A 287 -8.71 7.19 -6.06
CA THR A 287 -8.80 6.50 -4.76
C THR A 287 -7.55 6.74 -3.90
N LEU A 288 -7.70 7.37 -2.72
CA LEU A 288 -6.58 7.73 -1.81
C LEU A 288 -6.30 6.66 -0.75
N PRO A 289 -5.22 5.86 -0.71
CA PRO A 289 -5.06 4.63 0.10
C PRO A 289 -5.35 4.75 1.62
N ILE A 290 -5.70 3.62 2.26
CA ILE A 290 -6.15 3.49 3.66
C ILE A 290 -4.97 3.60 4.65
N PRO A 291 -5.03 4.47 5.68
CA PRO A 291 -4.21 4.35 6.89
C PRO A 291 -5.04 3.94 8.13
N GLY A 292 -4.37 3.32 9.11
CA GLY A 292 -4.97 2.68 10.29
C GLY A 292 -5.37 3.60 11.46
N GLU A 293 -6.45 3.14 12.13
CA GLU A 293 -7.15 3.51 13.39
C GLU A 293 -6.83 4.81 14.18
N GLY A 294 -7.92 5.58 14.43
CA GLY A 294 -8.43 5.84 15.78
C GLY A 294 -8.49 7.30 16.24
N VAL A 295 -9.68 7.94 16.20
CA VAL A 295 -9.94 9.19 16.95
C VAL A 295 -11.34 9.15 17.59
N ASP A 296 -11.38 9.30 18.90
CA ASP A 296 -12.59 9.57 19.69
C ASP A 296 -12.97 11.05 19.50
N ALA A 297 -14.19 11.31 19.02
CA ALA A 297 -14.69 12.66 18.84
C ALA A 297 -15.03 13.31 20.20
N LYS A 298 -14.25 14.32 20.59
CA LYS A 298 -14.66 15.33 21.57
C LYS A 298 -14.63 16.69 20.88
N ILE A 299 -15.78 17.35 20.83
CA ILE A 299 -15.90 18.73 20.34
C ILE A 299 -15.04 19.62 21.25
N ASP A 300 -13.94 20.13 20.71
CA ASP A 300 -12.99 20.98 21.44
C ASP A 300 -13.55 22.40 21.60
N LYS A 301 -13.48 22.94 22.81
CA LYS A 301 -13.81 24.34 23.15
C LYS A 301 -12.98 25.33 22.31
N ALA A 302 -11.82 24.90 21.81
CA ALA A 302 -10.98 25.66 20.89
C ALA A 302 -11.67 25.98 19.55
N LEU A 303 -12.56 25.11 19.07
CA LEU A 303 -13.27 25.24 17.79
C LEU A 303 -14.30 26.38 17.85
N VAL A 304 -15.03 26.47 18.96
CA VAL A 304 -15.95 27.57 19.27
C VAL A 304 -15.19 28.90 19.36
N ASN A 305 -14.04 28.92 20.03
CA ASN A 305 -13.23 30.13 20.15
C ASN A 305 -12.62 30.57 18.81
N LEU A 306 -12.25 29.63 17.93
CA LEU A 306 -11.74 29.94 16.60
C LEU A 306 -12.83 30.58 15.72
N ILE A 307 -14.05 30.02 15.72
CA ILE A 307 -15.22 30.57 15.02
C ILE A 307 -15.50 31.99 15.49
N MET A 308 -15.55 32.21 16.80
CA MET A 308 -15.80 33.52 17.40
C MET A 308 -14.70 34.53 17.04
N SER A 309 -13.42 34.11 17.02
CA SER A 309 -12.32 35.00 16.65
C SER A 309 -12.34 35.37 15.16
N TYR A 310 -12.77 34.45 14.29
CA TYR A 310 -12.82 34.67 12.84
C TYR A 310 -14.00 35.57 12.46
N GLU A 311 -15.14 35.43 13.13
CA GLU A 311 -16.27 36.35 13.01
C GLU A 311 -15.89 37.77 13.48
N GLU A 312 -15.20 37.89 14.63
CA GLU A 312 -14.70 39.20 15.10
C GLU A 312 -13.70 39.83 14.12
N GLN A 313 -12.86 39.03 13.47
CA GLN A 313 -11.86 39.52 12.51
C GLN A 313 -12.51 39.95 11.19
N LEU A 314 -13.47 39.19 10.67
CA LEU A 314 -14.29 39.58 9.52
C LEU A 314 -15.11 40.85 9.78
N TYR A 315 -15.61 41.04 11.00
CA TYR A 315 -16.30 42.28 11.39
C TYR A 315 -15.36 43.49 11.48
N ARG A 316 -14.10 43.30 11.88
CA ARG A 316 -13.10 44.38 11.92
C ARG A 316 -12.62 44.79 10.55
N ASP A 317 -12.46 43.85 9.63
CA ASP A 317 -11.97 44.14 8.27
C ASP A 317 -13.08 44.73 7.36
N ALA A 318 -14.35 44.66 7.78
CA ALA A 318 -15.50 45.23 7.09
C ALA A 318 -15.91 46.64 7.56
N MET A 319 -15.29 47.18 8.63
CA MET A 319 -15.45 48.56 9.11
C MET A 319 -14.28 49.45 8.67
#